data_AF-A0A1B8GML0-F1
#
_entry.id   AF-A0A1B8GML0-F1
#
_cell.length_a   1.000
_cell.length_b   1.000
_cell.length_c   1.000
_cell.angle_alpha   90.00
_cell.angle_beta   90.00
_cell.angle_gamma   90.00
#
_symmetry.space_group_name_H-M   'P 1'
#
loop_
_entity.id
_entity.type
_entity.pdbx_description
1 polymer ?
#
loop_
_entity_poly.entity_id
_entity_poly.type
_entity_poly.pdbx_seq_one_letter_code
_entity_poly.pdbx_strand_id
1 'polypeptide(L)'
;MSTLTTEPMYTIQDVPGKGKGLVATRDIPMGTRILSEEPILRIPENLPHCETLRSYVRLQVDALTPNQRQAFLSMHNIYADDSASKYLGIMRTNALPFGQDNAGIFLDACRINHACDNNAQKCWNENIKRHTVHALRNLEKGEEITIYYLGVTNNREARQEELQRKFAFTCACRLCSLPPDQSRESDIRLNEILVLDHLIGRDGLMGISAGSSQKLRHVDRQVTLYNEHGPNDSGLPRAFLDVVKITVVNGDLARVGIFAQKAMLGWAVLGGNDGPNVLENKALLKDPSKHGLYGRSMQWKTAVDDVPSGLDPTQFDNWLWRREKPKRPGQVADLRNQTTFPHVYGLPDDKYITTEFYSSSDATTHQPRRHWLLLAEIIDIYTETRFQVDIQDITGVSIPLIFHTDGAGSEFVPSEVDTGCTVATLYANRRGFMHSDPAICLKESSNLKVR
;
A
#
# COMPACT_ATOMS: atom_id res chain seq x y z
N MET A 1 -29.72 -4.48 -42.17
CA MET A 1 -28.84 -5.05 -41.13
C MET A 1 -29.23 -4.42 -39.81
N SER A 2 -29.91 -5.17 -38.94
CA SER A 2 -30.31 -4.70 -37.62
C SER A 2 -29.05 -4.48 -36.80
N THR A 3 -28.76 -3.22 -36.45
CA THR A 3 -27.79 -2.88 -35.42
C THR A 3 -28.30 -3.49 -34.13
N LEU A 4 -27.69 -4.61 -33.71
CA LEU A 4 -27.91 -5.18 -32.38
C LEU A 4 -27.47 -4.10 -31.38
N THR A 5 -28.42 -3.29 -30.92
CA THR A 5 -28.26 -2.46 -29.73
C THR A 5 -28.05 -3.42 -28.58
N THR A 6 -26.79 -3.68 -28.24
CA THR A 6 -26.42 -4.42 -27.03
C THR A 6 -27.11 -3.75 -25.85
N GLU A 7 -27.93 -4.50 -25.12
CA GLU A 7 -28.58 -3.99 -23.92
C GLU A 7 -27.52 -3.40 -22.97
N PRO A 8 -27.80 -2.22 -22.36
CA PRO A 8 -26.86 -1.58 -21.45
C PRO A 8 -26.57 -2.51 -20.29
N MET A 9 -25.34 -2.51 -19.76
CA MET A 9 -24.92 -3.38 -18.63
C MET A 9 -25.50 -2.96 -17.28
N TYR A 10 -25.93 -1.71 -17.18
CA TYR A 10 -26.46 -1.13 -15.95
C TYR A 10 -27.60 -0.17 -16.27
N THR A 11 -28.35 0.18 -15.24
CA THR A 11 -29.29 1.30 -15.26
C THR A 11 -29.15 2.08 -13.96
N ILE A 12 -29.45 3.38 -14.02
CA ILE A 12 -29.49 4.25 -12.84
C ILE A 12 -30.87 4.12 -12.20
N GLN A 13 -30.93 3.78 -10.91
CA GLN A 13 -32.17 3.60 -10.16
C GLN A 13 -32.10 4.27 -8.79
N ASP A 14 -33.24 4.48 -8.14
CA ASP A 14 -33.26 4.81 -6.71
C ASP A 14 -32.90 3.57 -5.89
N VAL A 15 -31.90 3.70 -5.04
CA VAL A 15 -31.46 2.69 -4.08
C VAL A 15 -31.89 3.14 -2.69
N PRO A 16 -32.68 2.33 -1.97
CA PRO A 16 -33.17 2.67 -0.64
C PRO A 16 -32.05 3.15 0.30
N GLY A 17 -32.21 4.35 0.86
CA GLY A 17 -31.26 4.96 1.79
C GLY A 17 -29.95 5.49 1.18
N LYS A 18 -29.73 5.35 -0.14
CA LYS A 18 -28.50 5.79 -0.82
C LYS A 18 -28.72 6.79 -1.96
N GLY A 19 -29.97 7.11 -2.29
CA GLY A 19 -30.28 8.00 -3.42
C GLY A 19 -30.17 7.25 -4.75
N LYS A 20 -29.58 7.84 -5.79
CA LYS A 20 -29.39 7.16 -7.08
C LYS A 20 -28.17 6.24 -7.02
N GLY A 21 -28.26 5.08 -7.66
CA GLY A 21 -27.18 4.10 -7.78
C GLY A 21 -27.21 3.39 -9.14
N LEU A 22 -26.10 2.73 -9.51
CA LEU A 22 -26.05 1.87 -10.69
C LEU A 22 -26.41 0.43 -10.29
N VAL A 23 -27.32 -0.18 -11.05
CA VAL A 23 -27.75 -1.58 -10.85
C VAL A 23 -27.52 -2.37 -12.13
N ALA A 24 -26.91 -3.54 -12.01
CA ALA A 24 -26.65 -4.43 -13.14
C ALA A 24 -27.96 -4.92 -13.78
N THR A 25 -28.07 -4.85 -15.10
CA THR A 25 -29.26 -5.28 -15.88
C THR A 25 -29.14 -6.72 -16.38
N ARG A 26 -27.93 -7.27 -16.34
CA ARG A 26 -27.53 -8.62 -16.72
C ARG A 26 -26.32 -9.05 -15.90
N ASP A 27 -25.95 -10.32 -15.99
CA ASP A 27 -24.72 -10.79 -15.36
C ASP A 27 -23.50 -10.13 -16.02
N ILE A 28 -22.56 -9.67 -15.20
CA ILE A 28 -21.34 -8.97 -15.63
C ILE A 28 -20.14 -9.81 -15.18
N PRO A 29 -19.39 -10.41 -16.11
CA PRO A 29 -18.17 -11.13 -15.76
C PRO A 29 -17.11 -10.23 -15.14
N MET A 30 -16.28 -10.81 -14.27
CA MET A 30 -15.09 -10.17 -13.70
C MET A 30 -14.19 -9.56 -14.78
N GLY A 31 -13.62 -8.39 -14.48
CA GLY A 31 -12.72 -7.66 -15.38
C GLY A 31 -13.45 -6.91 -16.52
N THR A 32 -14.76 -7.06 -16.65
CA THR A 32 -15.54 -6.32 -17.65
C THR A 32 -15.50 -4.82 -17.35
N ARG A 33 -15.20 -4.01 -18.38
CA ARG A 33 -15.37 -2.55 -18.33
C ARG A 33 -16.86 -2.21 -18.36
N ILE A 34 -17.42 -1.87 -17.21
CA ILE A 34 -18.85 -1.53 -17.02
C ILE A 34 -19.18 -0.21 -17.72
N LEU A 35 -18.34 0.81 -17.54
CA LEU A 35 -18.48 2.10 -18.21
C LEU A 35 -17.13 2.74 -18.51
N SER A 36 -17.17 3.72 -19.40
CA SER A 36 -16.06 4.59 -19.80
C SER A 36 -16.63 5.96 -20.07
N GLU A 37 -16.17 7.01 -19.37
CA GLU A 37 -16.74 8.37 -19.43
C GLU A 37 -15.67 9.47 -19.53
N GLU A 38 -15.98 10.53 -20.27
CA GLU A 38 -15.24 11.78 -20.26
C GLU A 38 -15.79 12.66 -19.14
N PRO A 39 -14.94 13.45 -18.46
CA PRO A 39 -15.44 14.40 -17.49
C PRO A 39 -16.15 15.55 -18.23
N ILE A 40 -17.34 15.90 -17.76
CA ILE A 40 -18.08 17.08 -18.24
C ILE A 40 -17.64 18.36 -17.54
N LEU A 41 -17.05 18.24 -16.34
CA LEU A 41 -16.46 19.32 -15.56
C LEU A 41 -15.12 18.85 -14.99
N ARG A 42 -14.14 19.75 -14.90
CA ARG A 42 -12.79 19.45 -14.42
C ARG A 42 -12.34 20.52 -13.42
N ILE A 43 -11.71 20.12 -12.34
CA ILE A 43 -11.06 21.03 -11.38
C ILE A 43 -9.71 20.45 -10.96
N PRO A 44 -8.69 21.30 -10.74
CA PRO A 44 -7.51 20.91 -9.98
C PRO A 44 -7.89 20.54 -8.55
N GLU A 45 -7.36 19.43 -8.04
CA GLU A 45 -7.68 18.90 -6.71
C GLU A 45 -7.11 19.79 -5.59
N ASN A 46 -5.95 20.41 -5.83
CA ASN A 46 -5.19 21.18 -4.83
C ASN A 46 -5.50 22.69 -4.83
N LEU A 47 -6.51 23.16 -5.55
CA LEU A 47 -6.83 24.60 -5.55
C LEU A 47 -7.50 25.01 -4.23
N PRO A 48 -6.99 26.04 -3.53
CA PRO A 48 -7.63 26.56 -2.33
C PRO A 48 -9.02 27.09 -2.67
N HIS A 49 -9.93 26.98 -1.70
CA HIS A 49 -11.30 27.45 -1.86
C HIS A 49 -11.33 28.98 -1.93
N CYS A 50 -11.37 29.49 -3.16
CA CYS A 50 -11.36 30.92 -3.44
C CYS A 50 -12.41 31.28 -4.49
N GLU A 51 -12.66 32.57 -4.62
CA GLU A 51 -13.63 33.10 -5.59
C GLU A 51 -13.28 32.73 -7.04
N THR A 52 -11.98 32.56 -7.33
CA THR A 52 -11.49 32.08 -8.62
C THR A 52 -11.99 30.67 -8.93
N LEU A 53 -11.93 29.74 -7.96
CA LEU A 53 -12.41 28.38 -8.16
C LEU A 53 -13.93 28.34 -8.38
N ARG A 54 -14.69 29.16 -7.63
CA ARG A 54 -16.15 29.28 -7.82
C ARG A 54 -16.48 29.78 -9.23
N SER A 55 -15.81 30.84 -9.66
CA SER A 55 -15.96 31.42 -11.00
C SER A 55 -15.60 30.42 -12.09
N TYR A 56 -14.52 29.67 -11.92
CA TYR A 56 -14.08 28.64 -12.85
C TYR A 56 -15.09 27.49 -13.01
N VAL A 57 -15.65 26.99 -11.90
CA VAL A 57 -16.70 25.97 -11.93
C VAL A 57 -17.96 26.51 -12.61
N ARG A 58 -18.37 27.75 -12.29
CA ARG A 58 -19.53 28.39 -12.90
C ARG A 58 -19.42 28.50 -14.41
N LEU A 59 -18.27 28.96 -14.93
CA LEU A 59 -18.03 29.06 -16.36
C LEU A 59 -18.20 27.72 -17.09
N GLN A 60 -17.70 26.63 -16.49
CA GLN A 60 -17.87 25.30 -17.08
C GLN A 60 -19.33 24.83 -17.02
N VAL A 61 -20.05 25.08 -15.92
CA VAL A 61 -21.46 24.71 -15.78
C VAL A 61 -22.35 25.48 -16.77
N ASP A 62 -22.06 26.75 -17.00
CA ASP A 62 -22.80 27.59 -17.95
C ASP A 62 -22.55 27.17 -19.42
N ALA A 63 -21.44 26.47 -19.69
CA ALA A 63 -21.11 25.89 -20.99
C ALA A 63 -21.70 24.49 -21.24
N LEU A 64 -22.32 23.86 -20.22
CA LEU A 64 -22.95 22.54 -20.37
C LEU A 64 -24.20 22.60 -21.24
N THR A 65 -24.48 21.51 -21.96
CA THR A 65 -25.79 21.33 -22.60
C THR A 65 -26.92 21.31 -21.56
N PRO A 66 -28.18 21.63 -21.93
CA PRO A 66 -29.30 21.60 -20.99
C PRO A 66 -29.44 20.27 -20.24
N ASN A 67 -29.24 19.14 -20.94
CA ASN A 67 -29.32 17.80 -20.37
C ASN A 67 -28.17 17.53 -19.38
N GLN A 68 -26.93 17.88 -19.73
CA GLN A 68 -25.78 17.74 -18.81
C GLN A 68 -25.95 18.62 -17.57
N ARG A 69 -26.41 19.86 -17.75
CA ARG A 69 -26.64 20.80 -16.65
C ARG A 69 -27.73 20.28 -15.72
N GLN A 70 -28.84 19.77 -16.25
CA GLN A 70 -29.89 19.15 -15.46
C GLN A 70 -29.38 17.91 -14.70
N ALA A 71 -28.61 17.06 -15.36
CA ALA A 71 -28.03 15.86 -14.74
C ALA A 71 -27.06 16.23 -13.61
N PHE A 72 -26.18 17.21 -13.81
CA PHE A 72 -25.28 17.74 -12.79
C PHE A 72 -26.04 18.34 -11.60
N LEU A 73 -27.05 19.20 -11.86
CA LEU A 73 -27.82 19.86 -10.80
C LEU A 73 -28.70 18.90 -9.98
N SER A 74 -28.93 17.68 -10.46
CA SER A 74 -29.63 16.63 -9.72
C SER A 74 -28.70 15.69 -8.94
N MET A 75 -27.39 15.94 -8.95
CA MET A 75 -26.44 15.23 -8.09
C MET A 75 -26.57 15.68 -6.63
N HIS A 76 -26.14 14.83 -5.71
CA HIS A 76 -26.26 15.11 -4.29
C HIS A 76 -25.36 16.29 -3.87
N ASN A 77 -25.79 17.08 -2.90
CA ASN A 77 -24.99 18.18 -2.35
C ASN A 77 -25.14 18.17 -0.83
N ILE A 78 -24.06 17.86 -0.11
CA ILE A 78 -24.06 17.85 1.36
C ILE A 78 -23.84 19.24 1.96
N TYR A 79 -23.48 20.24 1.15
CA TYR A 79 -23.22 21.60 1.60
C TYR A 79 -24.48 22.44 1.52
N ALA A 80 -24.62 23.40 2.44
CA ALA A 80 -25.76 24.31 2.47
C ALA A 80 -25.93 25.05 1.13
N ASP A 81 -27.17 25.18 0.67
CA ASP A 81 -27.53 25.77 -0.62
C ASP A 81 -27.54 27.31 -0.54
N ASP A 82 -26.40 27.92 -0.19
CA ASP A 82 -26.22 29.33 -0.51
C ASP A 82 -26.02 29.47 -2.03
N SER A 83 -26.71 30.43 -2.64
CA SER A 83 -26.73 30.58 -4.11
C SER A 83 -25.35 30.88 -4.71
N ALA A 84 -24.38 31.28 -3.88
CA ALA A 84 -23.01 31.56 -4.29
C ALA A 84 -22.15 30.28 -4.45
N SER A 85 -22.52 29.15 -3.82
CA SER A 85 -21.63 27.98 -3.70
C SER A 85 -22.22 26.65 -4.16
N LYS A 86 -23.49 26.60 -4.61
CA LYS A 86 -24.18 25.36 -5.02
C LYS A 86 -23.36 24.45 -5.94
N TYR A 87 -22.83 25.00 -7.04
CA TYR A 87 -22.08 24.19 -8.02
C TYR A 87 -20.82 23.57 -7.41
N LEU A 88 -20.12 24.34 -6.57
CA LEU A 88 -18.92 23.86 -5.90
C LEU A 88 -19.26 22.82 -4.82
N GLY A 89 -20.41 22.96 -4.13
CA GLY A 89 -20.93 21.95 -3.23
C GLY A 89 -21.20 20.61 -3.93
N ILE A 90 -21.88 20.65 -5.08
CA ILE A 90 -22.09 19.45 -5.92
C ILE A 90 -20.76 18.86 -6.38
N MET A 91 -19.84 19.67 -6.89
CA MET A 91 -18.50 19.21 -7.30
C MET A 91 -17.79 18.49 -6.14
N ARG A 92 -17.73 19.10 -4.97
CA ARG A 92 -17.03 18.53 -3.80
C ARG A 92 -17.65 17.22 -3.31
N THR A 93 -18.96 17.07 -3.47
CA THR A 93 -19.69 15.88 -3.02
C THR A 93 -19.48 14.70 -3.98
N ASN A 94 -19.35 14.94 -5.29
CA ASN A 94 -19.45 13.89 -6.31
C ASN A 94 -18.21 13.70 -7.17
N ALA A 95 -17.29 14.67 -7.23
CA ALA A 95 -16.17 14.61 -8.16
C ALA A 95 -15.26 13.41 -7.88
N LEU A 96 -14.84 12.73 -8.95
CA LEU A 96 -13.93 11.60 -8.88
C LEU A 96 -12.52 12.04 -9.29
N PRO A 97 -11.46 11.57 -8.60
CA PRO A 97 -10.09 11.91 -8.95
C PRO A 97 -9.71 11.28 -10.30
N PHE A 98 -8.92 12.02 -11.08
CA PHE A 98 -8.36 11.58 -12.35
C PHE A 98 -7.07 12.31 -12.70
N GLY A 99 -6.19 11.67 -13.48
CA GLY A 99 -4.89 12.23 -13.82
C GLY A 99 -3.99 12.47 -12.61
N GLN A 100 -3.03 13.39 -12.74
CA GLN A 100 -2.01 13.62 -11.72
C GLN A 100 -2.39 14.56 -10.57
N ASP A 101 -3.51 15.31 -10.64
CA ASP A 101 -3.99 16.22 -9.58
C ASP A 101 -5.36 16.84 -9.97
N ASN A 102 -6.26 16.09 -10.59
CA ASN A 102 -7.56 16.62 -11.02
C ASN A 102 -8.71 15.82 -10.44
N ALA A 103 -9.85 16.48 -10.29
CA ALA A 103 -11.12 15.84 -10.00
C ALA A 103 -12.17 16.31 -11.02
N GLY A 104 -13.14 15.46 -11.33
CA GLY A 104 -14.13 15.77 -12.36
C GLY A 104 -15.48 15.14 -12.13
N ILE A 105 -16.47 15.67 -12.85
CA ILE A 105 -17.82 15.12 -12.87
C ILE A 105 -18.02 14.26 -14.10
N PHE A 106 -18.51 13.06 -13.85
CA PHE A 106 -18.82 12.01 -14.80
C PHE A 106 -20.28 11.64 -14.58
N LEU A 107 -21.11 11.69 -15.61
CA LEU A 107 -22.57 11.70 -15.43
C LEU A 107 -23.08 10.43 -14.73
N ASP A 108 -22.58 9.26 -15.13
CA ASP A 108 -22.98 7.99 -14.55
C ASP A 108 -22.00 7.53 -13.46
N ALA A 109 -20.69 7.69 -13.65
CA ALA A 109 -19.71 7.20 -12.67
C ALA A 109 -19.84 7.90 -11.31
N CYS A 110 -20.22 9.18 -11.28
CA CYS A 110 -20.49 9.91 -10.03
C CYS A 110 -21.81 9.48 -9.34
N ARG A 111 -22.62 8.61 -9.95
CA ARG A 111 -23.82 8.03 -9.35
C ARG A 111 -23.57 6.67 -8.69
N ILE A 112 -22.38 6.10 -8.84
CA ILE A 112 -22.07 4.79 -8.25
C ILE A 112 -21.89 4.95 -6.75
N ASN A 113 -22.68 4.23 -5.95
CA ASN A 113 -22.64 4.31 -4.50
C ASN A 113 -21.38 3.67 -3.88
N HIS A 114 -21.16 4.00 -2.61
CA HIS A 114 -20.10 3.42 -1.81
C HIS A 114 -20.45 2.04 -1.23
N ALA A 115 -19.44 1.16 -1.20
CA ALA A 115 -19.33 0.09 -0.23
C ALA A 115 -17.87 -0.06 0.22
N CYS A 116 -17.63 -0.45 1.48
CA CYS A 116 -16.26 -0.70 1.95
C CYS A 116 -15.68 -2.01 1.41
N ASP A 117 -16.54 -2.94 0.97
CA ASP A 117 -16.22 -4.16 0.24
C ASP A 117 -16.77 -4.11 -1.19
N ASN A 118 -16.47 -3.00 -1.87
CA ASN A 118 -16.95 -2.69 -3.21
C ASN A 118 -16.73 -3.81 -4.23
N ASN A 119 -17.62 -3.89 -5.21
CA ASN A 119 -17.60 -4.91 -6.26
C ASN A 119 -17.10 -4.40 -7.62
N ALA A 120 -16.81 -3.10 -7.75
CA ALA A 120 -16.20 -2.49 -8.92
C ALA A 120 -15.08 -1.51 -8.56
N GLN A 121 -14.09 -1.39 -9.45
CA GLN A 121 -12.94 -0.51 -9.30
C GLN A 121 -13.06 0.66 -10.27
N LYS A 122 -12.88 1.88 -9.75
CA LYS A 122 -12.77 3.10 -10.56
C LYS A 122 -11.29 3.37 -10.91
N CYS A 123 -11.02 3.72 -12.17
CA CYS A 123 -9.69 4.04 -12.66
C CYS A 123 -9.75 5.16 -13.72
N TRP A 124 -8.76 6.05 -13.71
CA TRP A 124 -8.49 6.91 -14.86
C TRP A 124 -7.56 6.18 -15.84
N ASN A 125 -8.03 5.97 -17.07
CA ASN A 125 -7.22 5.38 -18.13
C ASN A 125 -6.55 6.50 -18.94
N GLU A 126 -5.24 6.67 -18.74
CA GLU A 126 -4.44 7.71 -19.39
C GLU A 126 -4.31 7.55 -20.90
N ASN A 127 -4.48 6.35 -21.45
CA ASN A 127 -4.31 6.10 -22.88
C ASN A 127 -5.52 6.55 -23.68
N ILE A 128 -6.72 6.36 -23.13
CA ILE A 128 -7.98 6.79 -23.77
C ILE A 128 -8.53 8.09 -23.19
N LYS A 129 -7.92 8.63 -22.12
CA LYS A 129 -8.36 9.84 -21.38
C LYS A 129 -9.81 9.74 -20.90
N ARG A 130 -10.16 8.60 -20.31
CA ARG A 130 -11.51 8.29 -19.80
C ARG A 130 -11.45 7.78 -18.38
N HIS A 131 -12.46 8.12 -17.59
CA HIS A 131 -12.76 7.43 -16.35
C HIS A 131 -13.45 6.11 -16.66
N THR A 132 -12.96 5.04 -16.06
CA THR A 132 -13.41 3.68 -16.34
C THR A 132 -13.77 2.98 -15.05
N VAL A 133 -14.77 2.10 -15.11
CA VAL A 133 -15.17 1.27 -13.98
C VAL A 133 -15.17 -0.18 -14.43
N HIS A 134 -14.46 -1.04 -13.70
CA HIS A 134 -14.35 -2.47 -14.02
C HIS A 134 -14.87 -3.33 -12.87
N ALA A 135 -15.50 -4.46 -13.20
CA ALA A 135 -16.00 -5.41 -12.21
C ALA A 135 -14.84 -6.16 -11.53
N LEU A 136 -14.79 -6.17 -10.20
CA LEU A 136 -13.77 -6.88 -9.39
C LEU A 136 -14.05 -8.38 -9.24
N ARG A 137 -15.28 -8.79 -9.51
CA ARG A 137 -15.77 -10.16 -9.52
C ARG A 137 -16.95 -10.27 -10.49
N ASN A 138 -17.49 -11.47 -10.64
CA ASN A 138 -18.77 -11.61 -11.32
C ASN A 138 -19.87 -10.87 -10.53
N LEU A 139 -20.71 -10.13 -11.24
CA LEU A 139 -21.89 -9.45 -10.70
C LEU A 139 -23.14 -10.10 -11.28
N GLU A 140 -24.13 -10.32 -10.43
CA GLU A 140 -25.42 -10.88 -10.85
C GLU A 140 -26.34 -9.78 -11.37
N LYS A 141 -27.25 -10.14 -12.28
CA LYS A 141 -28.37 -9.26 -12.66
C LYS A 141 -29.13 -8.78 -11.42
N GLY A 142 -29.35 -7.48 -11.32
CA GLY A 142 -30.04 -6.84 -10.19
C GLY A 142 -29.12 -6.44 -9.04
N GLU A 143 -27.83 -6.80 -9.08
CA GLU A 143 -26.87 -6.39 -8.07
C GLU A 143 -26.50 -4.90 -8.21
N GLU A 144 -26.41 -4.18 -7.09
CA GLU A 144 -25.91 -2.80 -7.06
C GLU A 144 -24.40 -2.78 -7.36
N ILE A 145 -23.98 -1.95 -8.32
CA ILE A 145 -22.58 -1.69 -8.62
C ILE A 145 -22.08 -0.64 -7.64
N THR A 146 -20.99 -0.93 -6.93
CA THR A 146 -20.43 -0.08 -5.87
C THR A 146 -18.92 0.12 -6.04
N ILE A 147 -18.42 1.26 -5.59
CA ILE A 147 -16.99 1.62 -5.60
C ILE A 147 -16.51 2.02 -4.20
N TYR A 148 -15.20 1.92 -3.97
CA TYR A 148 -14.60 2.46 -2.75
C TYR A 148 -14.42 3.98 -2.90
N TYR A 149 -14.97 4.78 -1.98
CA TYR A 149 -14.90 6.23 -2.03
C TYR A 149 -13.62 6.77 -1.39
N LEU A 150 -13.16 6.10 -0.34
CA LEU A 150 -12.00 6.55 0.41
C LEU A 150 -10.72 6.24 -0.37
N GLY A 151 -9.68 7.04 -0.21
CA GLY A 151 -8.42 6.82 -0.94
C GLY A 151 -7.59 5.66 -0.38
N VAL A 152 -7.76 5.37 0.91
CA VAL A 152 -6.98 4.40 1.66
C VAL A 152 -7.92 3.47 2.42
N THR A 153 -7.65 2.16 2.37
CA THR A 153 -8.37 1.18 3.19
C THR A 153 -8.01 1.40 4.65
N ASN A 154 -8.99 1.46 5.54
CA ASN A 154 -8.76 1.73 6.96
C ASN A 154 -9.67 0.87 7.83
N ASN A 155 -9.49 0.86 9.15
CA ASN A 155 -10.39 0.17 10.09
C ASN A 155 -11.82 0.76 10.06
N ARG A 156 -12.79 0.02 10.61
CA ARG A 156 -14.22 0.38 10.55
C ARG A 156 -14.50 1.78 11.10
N GLU A 157 -13.95 2.13 12.25
CA GLU A 157 -14.18 3.44 12.89
C GLU A 157 -13.70 4.57 11.99
N ALA A 158 -12.45 4.50 11.53
CA ALA A 158 -11.88 5.52 10.65
C ALA A 158 -12.62 5.64 9.32
N ARG A 159 -13.09 4.52 8.73
CA ARG A 159 -13.93 4.56 7.52
C ARG A 159 -15.26 5.26 7.78
N GLN A 160 -15.94 4.96 8.91
CA GLN A 160 -17.22 5.58 9.24
C GLN A 160 -17.08 7.08 9.51
N GLU A 161 -16.07 7.48 10.28
CA GLU A 161 -15.78 8.89 10.55
C GLU A 161 -15.54 9.67 9.25
N GLU A 162 -14.70 9.13 8.37
CA GLU A 162 -14.35 9.79 7.11
C GLU A 162 -15.56 9.88 6.15
N LEU A 163 -16.40 8.83 6.09
CA LEU A 163 -17.63 8.86 5.30
C LEU A 163 -18.65 9.84 5.86
N GLN A 164 -18.80 9.91 7.18
CA GLN A 164 -19.68 10.88 7.82
C GLN A 164 -19.19 12.32 7.55
N ARG A 165 -17.88 12.55 7.64
CA ARG A 165 -17.27 13.87 7.43
C ARG A 165 -17.33 14.33 5.98
N LYS A 166 -17.06 13.44 5.01
CA LYS A 166 -16.97 13.78 3.58
C LYS A 166 -18.27 13.63 2.81
N PHE A 167 -19.18 12.79 3.27
CA PHE A 167 -20.38 12.40 2.51
C PHE A 167 -21.66 12.35 3.36
N ALA A 168 -21.59 12.67 4.66
CA ALA A 168 -22.73 12.80 5.56
C ALA A 168 -23.62 11.53 5.67
N PHE A 169 -23.04 10.33 5.58
CA PHE A 169 -23.78 9.08 5.79
C PHE A 169 -22.99 8.05 6.61
N THR A 170 -23.72 7.15 7.26
CA THR A 170 -23.18 5.96 7.93
C THR A 170 -23.25 4.75 7.00
N CYS A 171 -22.12 4.10 6.77
CA CYS A 171 -22.04 2.96 5.86
C CYS A 171 -22.62 1.68 6.50
N ALA A 172 -23.57 1.06 5.82
CA ALA A 172 -24.19 -0.21 6.22
C ALA A 172 -23.87 -1.36 5.25
N CYS A 173 -22.73 -1.30 4.55
CA CYS A 173 -22.27 -2.40 3.70
C CYS A 173 -22.00 -3.67 4.52
N ARG A 174 -21.80 -4.81 3.85
CA ARG A 174 -21.56 -6.10 4.52
C ARG A 174 -20.33 -6.04 5.43
N LEU A 175 -19.24 -5.40 5.00
CA LEU A 175 -18.04 -5.24 5.83
C LEU A 175 -18.29 -4.40 7.09
N CYS A 176 -19.05 -3.30 6.98
CA CYS A 176 -19.40 -2.46 8.12
C CYS A 176 -20.49 -3.05 9.02
N SER A 177 -21.20 -4.08 8.56
CA SER A 177 -22.26 -4.77 9.28
C SER A 177 -21.80 -6.08 9.93
N LEU A 178 -20.51 -6.39 9.86
CA LEU A 178 -19.95 -7.59 10.50
C LEU A 178 -20.22 -7.57 12.02
N PRO A 179 -20.44 -8.76 12.63
CA PRO A 179 -20.48 -8.92 14.08
C PRO A 179 -19.19 -8.39 14.75
N PRO A 180 -19.23 -8.00 16.03
CA PRO A 180 -18.08 -7.38 16.71
C PRO A 180 -16.77 -8.17 16.59
N ASP A 181 -16.78 -9.48 16.80
CA ASP A 181 -15.56 -10.31 16.75
C ASP A 181 -14.96 -10.36 15.35
N GLN A 182 -15.80 -10.57 14.32
CA GLN A 182 -15.36 -10.57 12.91
C GLN A 182 -14.90 -9.18 12.45
N SER A 183 -15.56 -8.12 12.93
CA SER A 183 -15.14 -6.74 12.68
C SER A 183 -13.76 -6.49 13.27
N ARG A 184 -13.51 -6.96 14.50
CA ARG A 184 -12.21 -6.83 15.17
C ARG A 184 -11.10 -7.55 14.41
N GLU A 185 -11.34 -8.78 13.97
CA GLU A 185 -10.37 -9.52 13.15
C GLU A 185 -10.08 -8.81 11.82
N SER A 186 -11.12 -8.30 11.16
CA SER A 186 -10.96 -7.49 9.95
C SER A 186 -10.14 -6.23 10.20
N ASP A 187 -10.39 -5.53 11.30
CA ASP A 187 -9.69 -4.28 11.63
C ASP A 187 -8.22 -4.55 11.98
N ILE A 188 -7.91 -5.64 12.69
CA ILE A 188 -6.52 -6.09 12.92
C ILE A 188 -5.82 -6.33 11.59
N ARG A 189 -6.45 -7.05 10.65
CA ARG A 189 -5.89 -7.32 9.33
C ARG A 189 -5.61 -6.03 8.55
N LEU A 190 -6.58 -5.13 8.50
CA LEU A 190 -6.46 -3.86 7.76
C LEU A 190 -5.40 -2.94 8.37
N ASN A 191 -5.32 -2.87 9.70
CA ASN A 191 -4.26 -2.12 10.39
C ASN A 191 -2.88 -2.72 10.10
N GLU A 192 -2.74 -4.05 10.03
CA GLU A 192 -1.49 -4.70 9.66
C GLU A 192 -1.09 -4.33 8.22
N ILE A 193 -2.04 -4.34 7.27
CA ILE A 193 -1.78 -3.90 5.87
C ILE A 193 -1.27 -2.46 5.83
N LEU A 194 -1.88 -1.55 6.60
CA LEU A 194 -1.48 -0.14 6.68
C LEU A 194 -0.06 0.05 7.23
N VAL A 195 0.26 -0.68 8.29
CA VAL A 195 1.62 -0.67 8.87
C VAL A 195 2.63 -1.19 7.85
N LEU A 196 2.32 -2.31 7.17
CA LEU A 196 3.19 -2.86 6.13
C LEU A 196 3.38 -1.89 4.96
N ASP A 197 2.32 -1.24 4.50
CA ASP A 197 2.39 -0.20 3.46
C ASP A 197 3.37 0.91 3.83
N HIS A 198 3.28 1.40 5.07
CA HIS A 198 4.21 2.40 5.56
C HIS A 198 5.65 1.88 5.55
N LEU A 199 5.90 0.68 6.08
CA LEU A 199 7.25 0.08 6.17
C LEU A 199 7.86 -0.23 4.80
N ILE A 200 7.05 -0.67 3.83
CA ILE A 200 7.49 -0.94 2.45
C ILE A 200 7.91 0.36 1.76
N GLY A 201 7.09 1.41 1.88
CA GLY A 201 7.36 2.73 1.29
C GLY A 201 8.44 3.53 2.01
N ARG A 202 8.73 3.20 3.27
CA ARG A 202 9.71 3.89 4.11
C ARG A 202 11.11 3.89 3.49
N ASP A 203 11.85 4.97 3.71
CA ASP A 203 13.24 5.15 3.27
C ASP A 203 13.41 5.16 1.73
N GLY A 204 12.29 5.20 0.98
CA GLY A 204 12.26 5.33 -0.48
C GLY A 204 13.12 4.30 -1.21
N LEU A 205 13.80 4.74 -2.27
CA LEU A 205 14.64 3.89 -3.10
C LEU A 205 15.88 3.36 -2.35
N MET A 206 16.42 4.13 -1.41
CA MET A 206 17.57 3.71 -0.59
C MET A 206 17.19 2.53 0.30
N GLY A 207 16.03 2.62 0.96
CA GLY A 207 15.49 1.51 1.76
C GLY A 207 15.17 0.27 0.93
N ILE A 208 14.74 0.44 -0.34
CA ILE A 208 14.53 -0.70 -1.25
C ILE A 208 15.84 -1.45 -1.49
N SER A 209 16.96 -0.76 -1.67
CA SER A 209 18.26 -1.41 -1.90
C SER A 209 18.81 -2.05 -0.62
N ALA A 210 18.91 -1.29 0.47
CA ALA A 210 19.55 -1.75 1.71
C ALA A 210 18.71 -2.81 2.46
N GLY A 211 17.38 -2.62 2.52
CA GLY A 211 16.44 -3.47 3.26
C GLY A 211 15.72 -4.53 2.43
N SER A 212 16.26 -4.91 1.26
CA SER A 212 15.58 -5.73 0.25
C SER A 212 14.90 -6.99 0.80
N SER A 213 15.61 -7.78 1.61
CA SER A 213 15.09 -9.03 2.18
C SER A 213 13.94 -8.79 3.15
N GLN A 214 14.04 -7.77 4.00
CA GLN A 214 12.98 -7.48 4.96
C GLN A 214 11.74 -6.92 4.25
N LYS A 215 11.93 -5.99 3.31
CA LYS A 215 10.82 -5.46 2.51
C LYS A 215 10.12 -6.57 1.72
N LEU A 216 10.85 -7.54 1.18
CA LEU A 216 10.25 -8.70 0.54
C LEU A 216 9.34 -9.49 1.50
N ARG A 217 9.77 -9.69 2.76
CA ARG A 217 8.93 -10.34 3.79
C ARG A 217 7.71 -9.51 4.15
N HIS A 218 7.84 -8.18 4.22
CA HIS A 218 6.70 -7.29 4.45
C HIS A 218 5.67 -7.42 3.32
N VAL A 219 6.12 -7.41 2.07
CA VAL A 219 5.23 -7.57 0.91
C VAL A 219 4.62 -8.97 0.86
N ASP A 220 5.37 -10.03 1.21
CA ASP A 220 4.86 -11.40 1.32
C ASP A 220 3.69 -11.50 2.32
N ARG A 221 3.88 -10.93 3.51
CA ARG A 221 2.82 -10.83 4.53
C ARG A 221 1.64 -10.00 4.02
N GLN A 222 1.91 -8.88 3.35
CA GLN A 222 0.87 -8.02 2.81
C GLN A 222 0.02 -8.73 1.76
N VAL A 223 0.63 -9.47 0.84
CA VAL A 223 -0.07 -10.28 -0.17
C VAL A 223 -0.91 -11.37 0.48
N THR A 224 -0.39 -12.02 1.52
CA THR A 224 -1.17 -12.99 2.31
C THR A 224 -2.43 -12.34 2.90
N LEU A 225 -2.29 -11.17 3.55
CA LEU A 225 -3.42 -10.45 4.14
C LEU A 225 -4.44 -9.98 3.09
N TYR A 226 -3.99 -9.53 1.91
CA TYR A 226 -4.91 -9.19 0.82
C TYR A 226 -5.69 -10.40 0.35
N ASN A 227 -5.05 -11.56 0.15
CA ASN A 227 -5.74 -12.78 -0.27
C ASN A 227 -6.76 -13.27 0.77
N GLU A 228 -6.47 -13.08 2.07
CA GLU A 228 -7.43 -13.34 3.15
C GLU A 228 -8.61 -12.35 3.15
N HIS A 229 -8.40 -11.11 2.70
CA HIS A 229 -9.45 -10.10 2.57
C HIS A 229 -10.35 -10.38 1.36
N GLY A 230 -9.75 -10.75 0.22
CA GLY A 230 -10.43 -11.21 -0.98
C GLY A 230 -9.47 -11.47 -2.16
N PRO A 231 -9.81 -12.41 -3.06
CA PRO A 231 -8.90 -12.87 -4.12
C PRO A 231 -8.52 -11.81 -5.17
N ASN A 232 -9.25 -10.68 -5.24
CA ASN A 232 -9.02 -9.59 -6.19
C ASN A 232 -8.94 -8.24 -5.49
N ASP A 233 -8.37 -8.20 -4.28
CA ASP A 233 -8.15 -6.93 -3.59
C ASP A 233 -7.37 -5.96 -4.50
N SER A 234 -7.85 -4.72 -4.56
CA SER A 234 -7.27 -3.66 -5.40
C SER A 234 -5.80 -3.34 -5.07
N GLY A 235 -5.32 -3.71 -3.88
CA GLY A 235 -3.94 -3.55 -3.44
C GLY A 235 -2.96 -4.61 -3.96
N LEU A 236 -3.44 -5.80 -4.36
CA LEU A 236 -2.58 -6.91 -4.80
C LEU A 236 -1.66 -6.54 -5.98
N PRO A 237 -2.14 -5.89 -7.06
CA PRO A 237 -1.29 -5.61 -8.21
C PRO A 237 -0.17 -4.62 -7.88
N ARG A 238 -0.42 -3.68 -6.95
CA ARG A 238 0.59 -2.76 -6.42
C ARG A 238 1.62 -3.50 -5.58
N ALA A 239 1.20 -4.40 -4.68
CA ALA A 239 2.11 -5.18 -3.87
C ALA A 239 3.08 -6.00 -4.73
N PHE A 240 2.59 -6.65 -5.80
CA PHE A 240 3.47 -7.35 -6.75
C PHE A 240 4.45 -6.42 -7.47
N LEU A 241 4.05 -5.18 -7.79
CA LEU A 241 4.96 -4.18 -8.34
C LEU A 241 6.07 -3.76 -7.36
N ASP A 242 5.77 -3.72 -6.06
CA ASP A 242 6.80 -3.46 -5.06
C ASP A 242 7.82 -4.61 -4.98
N VAL A 243 7.37 -5.87 -5.13
CA VAL A 243 8.29 -7.01 -5.30
C VAL A 243 9.12 -6.89 -6.58
N VAL A 244 8.52 -6.47 -7.70
CA VAL A 244 9.25 -6.22 -8.95
C VAL A 244 10.37 -5.21 -8.73
N LYS A 245 10.11 -4.08 -8.05
CA LYS A 245 11.15 -3.09 -7.75
C LYS A 245 12.28 -3.69 -6.90
N ILE A 246 11.94 -4.43 -5.84
CA ILE A 246 12.92 -5.07 -4.95
C ILE A 246 13.79 -6.08 -5.73
N THR A 247 13.16 -6.94 -6.53
CA THR A 247 13.86 -7.99 -7.30
C THR A 247 14.72 -7.40 -8.42
N VAL A 248 14.22 -6.42 -9.17
CA VAL A 248 14.98 -5.71 -10.21
C VAL A 248 16.23 -5.03 -9.64
N VAL A 249 16.11 -4.30 -8.52
CA VAL A 249 17.25 -3.63 -7.86
C VAL A 249 18.39 -4.60 -7.55
N ASN A 250 18.04 -5.82 -7.15
CA ASN A 250 18.99 -6.88 -6.81
C ASN A 250 19.36 -7.80 -7.98
N GLY A 251 18.88 -7.51 -9.20
CA GLY A 251 19.18 -8.28 -10.40
C GLY A 251 18.54 -9.67 -10.47
N ASP A 252 17.46 -9.93 -9.71
CA ASP A 252 16.79 -11.23 -9.64
C ASP A 252 15.76 -11.40 -10.77
N LEU A 253 16.24 -11.48 -12.01
CA LEU A 253 15.39 -11.46 -13.20
C LEU A 253 14.43 -12.67 -13.30
N ALA A 254 14.81 -13.82 -12.72
CA ALA A 254 13.96 -15.00 -12.64
C ALA A 254 12.63 -14.70 -11.93
N ARG A 255 12.66 -13.94 -10.82
CA ARG A 255 11.46 -13.58 -10.07
C ARG A 255 10.71 -12.39 -10.67
N VAL A 256 11.42 -11.45 -11.29
CA VAL A 256 10.79 -10.28 -11.94
C VAL A 256 9.72 -10.71 -12.92
N GLY A 257 10.00 -11.70 -13.78
CA GLY A 257 9.04 -12.19 -14.77
C GLY A 257 7.73 -12.68 -14.14
N ILE A 258 7.82 -13.44 -13.05
CA ILE A 258 6.65 -14.02 -12.37
C ILE A 258 5.82 -12.92 -11.69
N PHE A 259 6.47 -12.03 -10.94
CA PHE A 259 5.77 -10.96 -10.22
C PHE A 259 5.20 -9.89 -11.15
N ALA A 260 5.91 -9.51 -12.22
CA ALA A 260 5.40 -8.59 -13.23
C ALA A 260 4.17 -9.18 -13.95
N GLN A 261 4.16 -10.50 -14.21
CA GLN A 261 2.99 -11.16 -14.79
C GLN A 261 1.79 -11.13 -13.82
N LYS A 262 2.00 -11.44 -12.54
CA LYS A 262 0.95 -11.36 -11.51
C LYS A 262 0.39 -9.94 -11.38
N ALA A 263 1.26 -8.92 -11.34
CA ALA A 263 0.86 -7.52 -11.33
C ALA A 263 0.04 -7.16 -12.58
N MET A 264 0.52 -7.52 -13.77
CA MET A 264 -0.15 -7.25 -15.05
C MET A 264 -1.56 -7.84 -15.10
N LEU A 265 -1.73 -9.11 -14.70
CA LEU A 265 -3.03 -9.78 -14.70
C LEU A 265 -4.01 -9.09 -13.75
N GLY A 266 -3.55 -8.71 -12.56
CA GLY A 266 -4.37 -7.96 -11.62
C GLY A 266 -4.76 -6.58 -12.15
N TRP A 267 -3.82 -5.82 -12.72
CA TRP A 267 -4.11 -4.52 -13.34
C TRP A 267 -5.07 -4.62 -14.52
N ALA A 268 -5.04 -5.72 -15.28
CA ALA A 268 -5.98 -5.96 -16.36
C ALA A 268 -7.42 -6.11 -15.85
N VAL A 269 -7.61 -6.72 -14.66
CA VAL A 269 -8.93 -6.78 -14.00
C VAL A 269 -9.36 -5.41 -13.50
N LEU A 270 -8.45 -4.65 -12.87
CA LEU A 270 -8.77 -3.35 -12.26
C LEU A 270 -9.03 -2.21 -13.26
N GLY A 271 -8.26 -2.18 -14.36
CA GLY A 271 -8.20 -1.03 -15.28
C GLY A 271 -8.35 -1.38 -16.77
N GLY A 272 -8.44 -2.67 -17.11
CA GLY A 272 -8.50 -3.15 -18.49
C GLY A 272 -7.13 -3.34 -19.14
N ASN A 273 -7.11 -4.10 -20.23
CA ASN A 273 -5.87 -4.51 -20.94
C ASN A 273 -5.12 -3.35 -21.63
N ASP A 274 -5.80 -2.24 -21.85
CA ASP A 274 -5.30 -1.00 -22.45
C ASP A 274 -4.83 0.02 -21.38
N GLY A 275 -4.80 -0.35 -20.09
CA GLY A 275 -4.32 0.52 -19.03
C GLY A 275 -2.78 0.65 -19.02
N PRO A 276 -2.23 1.80 -18.58
CA PRO A 276 -0.78 2.07 -18.59
C PRO A 276 0.01 1.01 -17.80
N ASN A 277 -0.45 0.65 -16.59
CA ASN A 277 0.18 -0.39 -15.77
C ASN A 277 0.28 -1.74 -16.51
N VAL A 278 -0.74 -2.13 -17.29
CA VAL A 278 -0.70 -3.38 -18.06
C VAL A 278 0.35 -3.32 -19.17
N LEU A 279 0.38 -2.22 -19.92
CA LEU A 279 1.32 -2.04 -21.03
C LEU A 279 2.77 -1.94 -20.56
N GLU A 280 3.02 -1.23 -19.45
CA GLU A 280 4.34 -1.11 -18.83
C GLU A 280 4.86 -2.46 -18.34
N ASN A 281 4.03 -3.23 -17.62
CA ASN A 281 4.42 -4.58 -17.18
C ASN A 281 4.61 -5.53 -18.36
N LYS A 282 3.80 -5.41 -19.42
CA LYS A 282 3.98 -6.20 -20.65
C LYS A 282 5.30 -5.86 -21.35
N ALA A 283 5.74 -4.61 -21.33
CA ALA A 283 7.06 -4.22 -21.83
C ALA A 283 8.17 -4.77 -20.94
N LEU A 284 8.00 -4.69 -19.61
CA LEU A 284 8.95 -5.23 -18.64
C LEU A 284 9.14 -6.75 -18.79
N LEU A 285 8.07 -7.49 -19.03
CA LEU A 285 8.11 -8.94 -19.25
C LEU A 285 8.96 -9.36 -20.47
N LYS A 286 9.08 -8.48 -21.47
CA LYS A 286 9.93 -8.76 -22.65
C LYS A 286 11.41 -8.64 -22.33
N ASP A 287 11.77 -7.69 -21.47
CA ASP A 287 13.15 -7.43 -21.10
C ASP A 287 13.23 -6.76 -19.71
N PRO A 288 13.27 -7.57 -18.63
CA PRO A 288 13.38 -7.09 -17.26
C PRO A 288 14.58 -6.19 -16.99
N SER A 289 15.66 -6.34 -17.77
CA SER A 289 16.92 -5.60 -17.58
C SER A 289 16.80 -4.11 -17.95
N LYS A 290 15.79 -3.74 -18.73
CA LYS A 290 15.52 -2.34 -19.13
C LYS A 290 14.84 -1.51 -18.05
N HIS A 291 14.42 -2.12 -16.94
CA HIS A 291 13.84 -1.36 -15.84
C HIS A 291 14.90 -0.41 -15.25
N GLY A 292 14.54 0.86 -15.02
CA GLY A 292 15.49 1.91 -14.57
C GLY A 292 16.12 1.72 -13.18
N LEU A 293 15.81 0.62 -12.49
CA LEU A 293 16.38 0.25 -11.20
C LEU A 293 17.37 -0.92 -11.30
N TYR A 294 17.45 -1.58 -12.45
CA TYR A 294 18.34 -2.72 -12.67
C TYR A 294 19.81 -2.30 -12.52
N GLY A 295 20.65 -3.19 -12.00
CA GLY A 295 22.10 -2.94 -11.89
C GLY A 295 22.57 -2.21 -10.62
N ARG A 296 21.66 -1.86 -9.69
CA ARG A 296 22.02 -1.07 -8.49
C ARG A 296 22.71 -1.89 -7.38
N SER A 297 22.17 -3.06 -7.02
CA SER A 297 22.71 -3.92 -5.95
C SER A 297 23.31 -5.22 -6.51
N MET A 298 22.58 -5.90 -7.41
CA MET A 298 22.98 -7.19 -8.01
C MET A 298 23.21 -8.34 -7.02
N GLN A 299 22.89 -8.18 -5.72
CA GLN A 299 23.10 -9.20 -4.69
C GLN A 299 22.33 -10.51 -4.92
N TRP A 300 21.25 -10.48 -5.71
CA TRP A 300 20.39 -11.63 -6.00
C TRP A 300 20.40 -12.00 -7.48
N LYS A 301 21.53 -11.73 -8.17
CA LYS A 301 21.65 -11.92 -9.62
C LYS A 301 21.17 -13.31 -10.06
N THR A 302 20.13 -13.32 -10.88
CA THR A 302 19.61 -14.48 -11.61
C THR A 302 19.26 -14.06 -13.03
N ALA A 303 19.35 -14.98 -13.98
CA ALA A 303 18.86 -14.80 -15.33
C ALA A 303 17.37 -15.16 -15.43
N VAL A 304 16.69 -14.76 -16.51
CA VAL A 304 15.25 -15.01 -16.71
C VAL A 304 14.94 -16.51 -16.77
N ASP A 305 15.89 -17.32 -17.23
CA ASP A 305 15.83 -18.77 -17.38
C ASP A 305 16.20 -19.54 -16.10
N ASP A 306 16.66 -18.87 -15.04
CA ASP A 306 16.99 -19.49 -13.74
C ASP A 306 15.73 -19.84 -12.89
N VAL A 307 14.53 -19.81 -13.47
CA VAL A 307 13.30 -20.24 -12.79
C VAL A 307 13.37 -21.76 -12.57
N PRO A 308 13.31 -22.24 -11.32
CA PRO A 308 13.46 -23.66 -11.03
C PRO A 308 12.28 -24.47 -11.58
N SER A 309 12.58 -25.62 -12.16
CA SER A 309 11.60 -26.61 -12.60
C SER A 309 11.55 -27.80 -11.64
N GLY A 310 10.42 -28.50 -11.60
CA GLY A 310 10.26 -29.73 -10.81
C GLY A 310 10.09 -29.55 -9.29
N LEU A 311 9.94 -28.31 -8.80
CA LEU A 311 9.55 -28.05 -7.41
C LEU A 311 8.06 -28.31 -7.19
N ASP A 312 7.70 -28.85 -6.02
CA ASP A 312 6.30 -28.86 -5.60
C ASP A 312 5.79 -27.43 -5.32
N PRO A 313 4.47 -27.20 -5.24
CA PRO A 313 3.92 -25.85 -5.05
C PRO A 313 4.45 -25.11 -3.83
N THR A 314 4.68 -25.80 -2.70
CA THR A 314 5.18 -25.19 -1.46
C THR A 314 6.66 -24.82 -1.59
N GLN A 315 7.47 -25.71 -2.19
CA GLN A 315 8.87 -25.42 -2.47
C GLN A 315 9.05 -24.28 -3.47
N PHE A 316 8.20 -24.23 -4.50
CA PHE A 316 8.19 -23.15 -5.46
C PHE A 316 7.80 -21.82 -4.81
N ASP A 317 6.77 -21.79 -3.96
CA ASP A 317 6.34 -20.59 -3.26
C ASP A 317 7.42 -20.09 -2.28
N ASN A 318 8.09 -21.00 -1.56
CA ASN A 318 9.24 -20.66 -0.71
C ASN A 318 10.41 -20.09 -1.52
N TRP A 319 10.71 -20.65 -2.70
CA TRP A 319 11.70 -20.06 -3.60
C TRP A 319 11.24 -18.67 -4.05
N LEU A 320 10.00 -18.53 -4.52
CA LEU A 320 9.45 -17.29 -5.07
C LEU A 320 9.59 -16.13 -4.08
N TRP A 321 9.28 -16.37 -2.80
CA TRP A 321 9.37 -15.40 -1.72
C TRP A 321 10.71 -15.38 -0.97
N ARG A 322 11.70 -16.16 -1.43
CA ARG A 322 13.02 -16.32 -0.77
C ARG A 322 12.90 -16.66 0.73
N ARG A 323 11.91 -17.47 1.10
CA ARG A 323 11.69 -17.90 2.50
C ARG A 323 12.77 -18.89 2.93
N GLU A 324 13.20 -18.79 4.19
CA GLU A 324 14.24 -19.66 4.75
C GLU A 324 13.79 -21.11 4.80
N LYS A 325 14.73 -22.04 4.56
CA LYS A 325 14.50 -23.46 4.82
C LYS A 325 14.56 -23.70 6.33
N PRO A 326 13.74 -24.61 6.89
CA PRO A 326 13.80 -24.95 8.31
C PRO A 326 15.21 -25.37 8.74
N LYS A 327 15.72 -24.81 9.84
CA LYS A 327 17.03 -25.20 10.39
C LYS A 327 16.97 -26.65 10.87
N ARG A 328 18.02 -27.42 10.57
CA ARG A 328 18.19 -28.77 11.15
C ARG A 328 18.74 -28.63 12.58
N PRO A 329 18.33 -29.48 13.54
CA PRO A 329 18.92 -29.50 14.87
C PRO A 329 20.45 -29.64 14.80
N GLY A 330 21.19 -28.81 15.54
CA GLY A 330 22.66 -28.85 15.62
C GLY A 330 23.42 -28.01 14.59
N GLN A 331 22.73 -27.29 13.69
CA GLN A 331 23.39 -26.38 12.75
C GLN A 331 23.85 -25.09 13.45
N VAL A 332 25.12 -24.72 13.28
CA VAL A 332 25.70 -23.46 13.81
C VAL A 332 24.94 -22.26 13.24
N ALA A 333 24.78 -21.20 14.05
CA ALA A 333 24.10 -19.98 13.61
C ALA A 333 24.84 -19.33 12.43
N ASP A 334 24.11 -19.13 11.34
CA ASP A 334 24.60 -18.32 10.21
C ASP A 334 24.49 -16.83 10.60
N LEU A 335 25.64 -16.19 10.90
CA LEU A 335 25.70 -14.78 11.27
C LEU A 335 25.31 -13.84 10.13
N ARG A 336 25.18 -14.34 8.89
CA ARG A 336 24.66 -13.58 7.75
C ARG A 336 23.15 -13.71 7.59
N ASN A 337 22.49 -14.48 8.45
CA ASN A 337 21.04 -14.64 8.45
C ASN A 337 20.37 -13.32 8.86
N GLN A 338 19.80 -12.62 7.89
CA GLN A 338 19.16 -11.31 8.09
C GLN A 338 17.82 -11.38 8.83
N THR A 339 17.32 -12.57 9.16
CA THR A 339 16.19 -12.73 10.07
C THR A 339 16.69 -12.63 11.51
N THR A 340 17.67 -13.44 11.89
CA THR A 340 18.25 -13.48 13.26
C THR A 340 19.20 -12.31 13.53
N PHE A 341 20.00 -11.93 12.53
CA PHE A 341 21.00 -10.86 12.57
C PHE A 341 20.67 -9.77 11.55
N PRO A 342 19.58 -9.00 11.75
CA PRO A 342 19.21 -7.92 10.84
C PRO A 342 20.26 -6.80 10.86
N HIS A 343 20.50 -6.22 9.69
CA HIS A 343 21.16 -4.92 9.54
C HIS A 343 20.23 -3.77 9.99
N VAL A 344 20.70 -2.52 10.02
CA VAL A 344 20.00 -1.37 10.61
C VAL A 344 18.62 -1.13 10.00
N TYR A 345 18.51 -1.18 8.67
CA TYR A 345 17.22 -1.05 7.98
C TYR A 345 16.30 -2.26 8.18
N GLY A 346 16.85 -3.40 8.63
CA GLY A 346 16.16 -4.64 8.95
C GLY A 346 15.55 -4.71 10.35
N LEU A 347 15.73 -3.67 11.18
CA LEU A 347 15.32 -3.66 12.58
C LEU A 347 13.85 -3.22 12.76
N PRO A 348 13.18 -3.67 13.84
CA PRO A 348 11.87 -3.16 14.20
C PRO A 348 11.92 -1.66 14.50
N ASP A 349 10.81 -0.98 14.20
CA ASP A 349 10.61 0.43 14.51
C ASP A 349 9.82 0.59 15.80
N ASP A 350 10.24 1.54 16.65
CA ASP A 350 9.61 1.76 17.94
C ASP A 350 8.17 2.32 17.85
N LYS A 351 7.78 2.92 16.72
CA LYS A 351 6.42 3.42 16.48
C LYS A 351 5.50 2.38 15.83
N TYR A 352 6.07 1.38 15.17
CA TYR A 352 5.31 0.39 14.40
C TYR A 352 5.65 -1.02 14.82
N ILE A 353 4.78 -1.60 15.64
CA ILE A 353 4.93 -2.98 16.09
C ILE A 353 4.45 -3.91 14.97
N THR A 354 5.33 -4.82 14.55
CA THR A 354 5.03 -5.77 13.47
C THR A 354 4.95 -7.20 14.01
N THR A 355 4.10 -8.00 13.37
CA THR A 355 3.91 -9.42 13.67
C THR A 355 5.15 -10.28 13.36
N GLU A 356 6.12 -9.74 12.63
CA GLU A 356 7.43 -10.34 12.33
C GLU A 356 8.31 -10.46 13.58
N PHE A 357 8.26 -9.46 14.47
CA PHE A 357 9.10 -9.41 15.67
C PHE A 357 8.30 -9.71 16.93
N TYR A 358 7.02 -9.31 16.98
CA TYR A 358 6.21 -9.34 18.19
C TYR A 358 4.89 -10.09 18.00
N SER A 359 4.46 -10.80 19.04
CA SER A 359 3.11 -11.34 19.17
C SER A 359 2.34 -10.41 20.10
N SER A 360 1.13 -10.08 19.70
CA SER A 360 0.18 -9.34 20.52
C SER A 360 -0.82 -10.34 21.12
N SER A 361 -0.98 -10.29 22.44
CA SER A 361 -2.16 -10.84 23.14
C SER A 361 -3.29 -9.81 23.23
N ASP A 362 -2.94 -8.53 23.26
CA ASP A 362 -3.82 -7.36 23.23
C ASP A 362 -3.08 -6.12 22.69
N ALA A 363 -3.76 -4.97 22.59
CA ALA A 363 -3.22 -3.74 22.01
C ALA A 363 -2.06 -3.10 22.80
N THR A 364 -1.77 -3.56 24.02
CA THR A 364 -0.81 -2.90 24.94
C THR A 364 0.36 -3.79 25.32
N THR A 365 0.22 -5.12 25.25
CA THR A 365 1.27 -6.08 25.60
C THR A 365 1.79 -6.83 24.38
N HIS A 366 3.10 -6.71 24.17
CA HIS A 366 3.80 -7.28 23.03
C HIS A 366 4.99 -8.10 23.51
N GLN A 367 5.01 -9.38 23.16
CA GLN A 367 6.13 -10.28 23.48
C GLN A 367 6.93 -10.59 22.22
N PRO A 368 8.28 -10.62 22.27
CA PRO A 368 9.10 -11.09 21.17
C PRO A 368 8.68 -12.50 20.73
N ARG A 369 8.39 -12.71 19.44
CA ARG A 369 8.10 -14.06 18.89
C ARG A 369 9.36 -14.86 18.57
N ARG A 370 10.49 -14.16 18.48
CA ARG A 370 11.80 -14.68 18.14
C ARG A 370 12.87 -13.77 18.72
N HIS A 371 14.10 -14.26 18.78
CA HIS A 371 15.27 -13.45 19.11
C HIS A 371 15.84 -12.81 17.84
N TRP A 372 16.35 -11.58 17.96
CA TRP A 372 17.14 -10.91 16.93
C TRP A 372 18.25 -10.08 17.57
N LEU A 373 19.36 -9.92 16.84
CA LEU A 373 20.56 -9.27 17.35
C LEU A 373 21.24 -8.46 16.24
N LEU A 374 21.45 -7.16 16.47
CA LEU A 374 22.25 -6.32 15.57
C LEU A 374 23.74 -6.58 15.83
N LEU A 375 24.50 -6.82 14.76
CA LEU A 375 25.96 -6.81 14.77
C LEU A 375 26.44 -5.58 14.00
N ALA A 376 27.28 -4.75 14.61
CA ALA A 376 27.84 -3.56 14.00
C ALA A 376 29.25 -3.28 14.55
N GLU A 377 30.08 -2.61 13.76
CA GLU A 377 31.41 -2.14 14.16
C GLU A 377 31.31 -0.75 14.77
N ILE A 378 32.04 -0.49 15.85
CA ILE A 378 32.14 0.84 16.44
C ILE A 378 33.09 1.68 15.58
N ILE A 379 32.57 2.77 15.01
CA ILE A 379 33.35 3.66 14.14
C ILE A 379 33.74 4.97 14.83
N ASP A 380 33.00 5.40 15.84
CA ASP A 380 33.31 6.62 16.60
C ASP A 380 32.69 6.58 18.01
N ILE A 381 33.29 7.30 18.95
CA ILE A 381 32.85 7.38 20.35
C ILE A 381 32.89 8.85 20.80
N TYR A 382 31.72 9.39 21.15
CA TYR A 382 31.56 10.77 21.60
C TYR A 382 31.27 10.81 23.11
N THR A 383 32.08 11.54 23.88
CA THR A 383 31.96 11.61 25.35
C THR A 383 31.71 13.03 25.92
N GLU A 384 31.72 14.08 25.08
CA GLU A 384 31.80 15.46 25.57
C GLU A 384 30.49 16.06 26.11
N THR A 385 29.33 15.62 25.61
CA THR A 385 28.01 16.20 26.02
C THR A 385 26.96 15.14 26.36
N ARG A 386 26.97 14.02 25.64
CA ARG A 386 26.22 12.78 25.94
C ARG A 386 27.06 11.62 25.41
N PHE A 387 27.17 10.54 26.18
CA PHE A 387 27.84 9.33 25.70
C PHE A 387 27.06 8.74 24.53
N GLN A 388 27.68 8.72 23.36
CA GLN A 388 27.12 8.18 22.12
C GLN A 388 28.22 7.39 21.41
N VAL A 389 27.83 6.26 20.83
CA VAL A 389 28.70 5.44 20.01
C VAL A 389 28.12 5.40 18.61
N ASP A 390 28.88 5.79 17.59
CA ASP A 390 28.47 5.60 16.21
C ASP A 390 28.90 4.21 15.75
N ILE A 391 27.96 3.48 15.17
CA ILE A 391 28.14 2.09 14.77
C ILE A 391 27.83 1.93 13.28
N GLN A 392 28.58 1.07 12.60
CA GLN A 392 28.39 0.75 11.18
C GLN A 392 28.01 -0.72 11.01
N ASP A 393 26.90 -0.99 10.31
CA ASP A 393 26.49 -2.36 10.04
C ASP A 393 27.18 -2.99 8.82
N ILE A 394 26.88 -4.27 8.56
CA ILE A 394 27.43 -5.03 7.42
C ILE A 394 27.11 -4.44 6.04
N THR A 395 26.14 -3.52 5.94
CA THR A 395 25.78 -2.83 4.70
C THR A 395 26.52 -1.50 4.54
N GLY A 396 27.34 -1.11 5.52
CA GLY A 396 28.06 0.17 5.55
C GLY A 396 27.22 1.32 6.09
N VAL A 397 26.05 1.05 6.67
CA VAL A 397 25.17 2.09 7.22
C VAL A 397 25.65 2.47 8.60
N SER A 398 26.04 3.74 8.76
CA SER A 398 26.43 4.33 10.03
C SER A 398 25.21 4.91 10.74
N ILE A 399 25.04 4.59 12.02
CA ILE A 399 23.92 5.05 12.85
C ILE A 399 24.38 5.24 14.31
N PRO A 400 23.86 6.24 15.04
CA PRO A 400 24.16 6.40 16.45
C PRO A 400 23.48 5.32 17.31
N LEU A 401 24.23 4.76 18.26
CA LEU A 401 23.75 3.96 19.39
C LEU A 401 23.61 4.87 20.62
N ILE A 402 22.36 5.06 21.06
CA ILE A 402 21.98 5.92 22.18
C ILE A 402 21.57 5.08 23.39
N PHE A 403 22.14 5.43 24.54
CA PHE A 403 21.93 4.77 25.83
C PHE A 403 20.77 5.42 26.59
N HIS A 404 19.69 4.67 26.76
CA HIS A 404 18.58 5.01 27.65
C HIS A 404 18.53 4.09 28.88
N THR A 405 19.66 3.49 29.21
CA THR A 405 19.88 2.69 30.41
C THR A 405 20.11 3.58 31.63
N ASP A 406 19.97 3.01 32.83
CA ASP A 406 20.27 3.72 34.09
C ASP A 406 21.73 4.22 34.15
N GLY A 407 22.64 3.49 33.49
CA GLY A 407 24.06 3.85 33.41
C GLY A 407 24.40 4.91 32.36
N ALA A 408 23.45 5.26 31.47
CA ALA A 408 23.62 6.28 30.42
C ALA A 408 24.92 6.17 29.60
N GLY A 409 25.40 4.94 29.35
CA GLY A 409 26.65 4.69 28.60
C GLY A 409 27.84 4.27 29.46
N SER A 410 27.75 4.36 30.80
CA SER A 410 28.80 3.87 31.72
C SER A 410 29.02 2.35 31.67
N GLU A 411 28.15 1.63 30.96
CA GLU A 411 28.33 0.21 30.65
C GLU A 411 29.48 -0.05 29.67
N PHE A 412 29.90 0.96 28.92
CA PHE A 412 31.13 0.95 28.16
C PHE A 412 32.27 1.40 29.07
N VAL A 413 33.09 0.46 29.51
CA VAL A 413 34.34 0.79 30.20
C VAL A 413 35.32 1.33 29.15
N PRO A 414 35.76 2.61 29.20
CA PRO A 414 36.58 3.21 28.14
C PRO A 414 37.92 2.52 27.90
N SER A 415 38.39 1.70 28.85
CA SER A 415 39.62 0.89 28.70
C SER A 415 39.42 -0.44 27.99
N GLU A 416 38.18 -0.87 27.75
CA GLU A 416 37.84 -2.18 27.16
C GLU A 416 37.13 -2.07 25.80
N VAL A 417 36.80 -0.85 25.38
CA VAL A 417 36.13 -0.60 24.10
C VAL A 417 36.86 0.48 23.32
N ASP A 418 37.20 0.14 22.09
CA ASP A 418 37.82 1.05 21.12
C ASP A 418 37.06 0.98 19.78
N THR A 419 37.35 1.94 18.91
CA THR A 419 37.00 1.88 17.49
C THR A 419 37.49 0.56 16.86
N GLY A 420 36.67 -0.02 15.97
CA GLY A 420 36.91 -1.33 15.37
C GLY A 420 36.33 -2.52 16.16
N CYS A 421 35.92 -2.34 17.42
CA CYS A 421 35.21 -3.38 18.17
C CYS A 421 33.84 -3.68 17.57
N THR A 422 33.39 -4.93 17.69
CA THR A 422 32.04 -5.33 17.31
C THR A 422 31.08 -5.17 18.49
N VAL A 423 30.00 -4.42 18.27
CA VAL A 423 28.85 -4.36 19.17
C VAL A 423 27.78 -5.38 18.75
N ALA A 424 27.24 -6.08 19.74
CA ALA A 424 26.16 -7.04 19.62
C ALA A 424 24.98 -6.58 20.48
N THR A 425 23.90 -6.15 19.84
CA THR A 425 22.71 -5.59 20.52
C THR A 425 21.50 -6.49 20.33
N LEU A 426 21.15 -7.25 21.36
CA LEU A 426 19.95 -8.09 21.42
C LEU A 426 18.69 -7.21 21.47
N TYR A 427 17.67 -7.59 20.70
CA TYR A 427 16.41 -6.86 20.58
C TYR A 427 16.58 -5.37 20.18
N ALA A 428 17.62 -5.09 19.40
CA ALA A 428 17.86 -3.75 18.86
C ALA A 428 16.59 -3.21 18.18
N ASN A 429 16.25 -1.96 18.47
CA ASN A 429 15.13 -1.25 17.89
C ASN A 429 15.63 0.05 17.26
N ARG A 430 15.20 0.31 16.04
CA ARG A 430 15.46 1.57 15.36
C ARG A 430 14.40 2.57 15.79
N ARG A 431 14.85 3.73 16.25
CA ARG A 431 13.98 4.83 16.69
C ARG A 431 14.19 6.04 15.81
N GLY A 432 13.12 6.52 15.21
CA GLY A 432 13.12 7.78 14.43
C GLY A 432 12.48 8.91 15.23
N PHE A 433 13.22 9.97 15.55
CA PHE A 433 12.61 11.17 16.13
C PHE A 433 12.00 12.02 15.01
N MET A 434 10.92 12.76 15.29
CA MET A 434 10.16 13.50 14.25
C MET A 434 11.01 14.47 13.41
N HIS A 435 12.21 14.85 13.89
CA HIS A 435 13.13 15.78 13.22
C HIS A 435 14.63 15.43 13.41
N SER A 436 14.97 14.16 13.67
CA SER A 436 16.39 13.75 13.74
C SER A 436 16.66 12.47 12.97
N ASP A 437 17.93 12.24 12.69
CA ASP A 437 18.40 10.98 12.13
C ASP A 437 18.01 9.81 13.04
N PRO A 438 17.68 8.65 12.44
CA PRO A 438 17.33 7.47 13.20
C PRO A 438 18.51 7.03 14.09
N ALA A 439 18.19 6.44 15.24
CA ALA A 439 19.18 5.89 16.17
C ALA A 439 18.81 4.46 16.60
N ILE A 440 19.78 3.71 17.08
CA ILE A 440 19.54 2.49 17.85
C ILE A 440 19.45 2.86 19.31
N CYS A 441 18.34 2.52 19.97
CA CYS A 441 18.16 2.80 21.40
C CYS A 441 18.39 1.55 22.23
N LEU A 442 19.38 1.57 23.11
CA LEU A 442 19.58 0.54 24.13
C LEU A 442 18.80 0.90 25.40
N LYS A 443 17.86 0.03 25.81
CA LYS A 443 17.04 0.22 27.02
C LYS A 443 17.54 -0.59 28.22
N GLU A 444 18.19 -1.73 27.97
CA GLU A 444 18.68 -2.64 29.00
C GLU A 444 20.12 -2.99 28.68
N SER A 445 21.02 -2.81 29.65
CA SER A 445 22.46 -3.07 29.49
C SER A 445 22.77 -4.55 29.25
N SER A 446 21.98 -5.46 29.81
CA SER A 446 22.10 -6.92 29.62
C SER A 446 21.93 -7.38 28.17
N ASN A 447 21.30 -6.55 27.33
CA ASN A 447 21.10 -6.84 25.91
C ASN A 447 22.28 -6.44 25.03
N LEU A 448 23.36 -5.92 25.61
CA LEU A 448 24.53 -5.46 24.89
C LEU A 448 25.76 -6.30 25.23
N LYS A 449 26.56 -6.62 24.21
CA LYS A 449 27.95 -7.09 24.36
C LYS A 449 28.86 -6.38 23.36
N VAL A 450 30.10 -6.13 23.77
CA VAL A 450 31.15 -5.55 22.92
C VAL A 450 32.32 -6.54 22.91
N ARG A 451 32.95 -6.75 21.76
CA ARG A 451 34.11 -7.63 21.60
C ARG A 451 35.10 -7.15 20.56
#